data_AF-U1PVX1-F1
#
_entry.id   AF-U1PVX1-F1
#
_cell.length_a   1.000
_cell.length_b   1.000
_cell.length_c   1.000
_cell.angle_alpha   90.00
_cell.angle_beta   90.00
_cell.angle_gamma   90.00
#
_symmetry.space_group_name_H-M   'P 1'
#
loop_
_entity.id
_entity.type
_entity.pdbx_description
1 polymer ?
#
loop_
_entity_poly.entity_id
_entity_poly.type
_entity_poly.pdbx_seq_one_letter_code
_entity_poly.pdbx_strand_id
1 'polypeptide(L)'
;MRIQNSYLPVSGVGETREQRLWEAGLYEWAEFSPKRAPVGPKTTEAIESFISEASVALDDADTKFFQSRLPSSELWRIYENVRSEALFFDIETTGLDARRNTITTVSFYQGNDTTTLVRDDTLTEESLRTMFANAPLIISFNGAQFDVPFIETNYSLDIDTPHLDLRYPCKQVNLTGGLKSIEQAVGISRDLEAVDGRDAVRLWYQYERENDDF
;
A
#
# COMPACT_ATOMS: atom_id res chain seq x y z
N MET A 1 -7.23 12.69 5.71
CA MET A 1 -7.54 13.17 4.35
C MET A 1 -8.02 11.98 3.55
N ARG A 2 -9.05 12.14 2.74
CA ARG A 2 -9.56 11.10 1.84
C ARG A 2 -9.35 11.51 0.39
N ILE A 3 -9.56 10.59 -0.55
CA ILE A 3 -9.41 10.89 -1.98
C ILE A 3 -10.35 11.99 -2.47
N GLN A 4 -11.54 12.12 -1.87
CA GLN A 4 -12.50 13.19 -2.18
C GLN A 4 -11.96 14.59 -1.88
N ASN A 5 -10.89 14.69 -1.08
CA ASN A 5 -10.24 15.95 -0.79
C ASN A 5 -9.19 16.36 -1.83
N SER A 6 -8.97 15.55 -2.87
CA SER A 6 -7.92 15.77 -3.84
C SER A 6 -8.45 16.02 -5.24
N TYR A 7 -7.82 16.95 -5.94
CA TYR A 7 -8.05 17.20 -7.37
C TYR A 7 -6.84 16.81 -8.22
N LEU A 8 -5.74 16.35 -7.61
CA LEU A 8 -4.56 15.86 -8.31
C LEU A 8 -4.80 14.74 -9.33
N PRO A 9 -5.78 13.82 -9.16
CA PRO A 9 -6.06 12.83 -10.20
C PRO A 9 -6.59 13.43 -11.51
N VAL A 10 -7.03 14.70 -11.50
CA VAL A 10 -7.61 15.36 -12.67
C VAL A 10 -6.49 15.79 -13.63
N SER A 11 -6.61 15.38 -14.89
CA SER A 11 -5.67 15.79 -15.93
C SER A 11 -5.57 17.33 -16.03
N GLY A 12 -4.34 17.84 -15.90
CA GLY A 12 -4.07 19.27 -15.91
C GLY A 12 -4.27 19.97 -14.55
N VAL A 13 -4.53 19.25 -13.46
CA VAL A 13 -4.47 19.77 -12.10
C VAL A 13 -3.21 19.24 -11.42
N GLY A 14 -2.26 20.14 -11.15
CA GLY A 14 -1.11 19.86 -10.28
C GLY A 14 -1.31 20.48 -8.90
N GLU A 15 -0.34 20.28 -8.00
CA GLU A 15 -0.37 20.73 -6.60
C GLU A 15 -0.75 22.21 -6.45
N THR A 16 -0.17 23.09 -7.27
CA THR A 16 -0.49 24.53 -7.21
C THR A 16 -1.96 24.82 -7.51
N ARG A 17 -2.59 24.06 -8.42
CA ARG A 17 -4.01 24.25 -8.76
C ARG A 17 -4.91 23.63 -7.70
N GLU A 18 -4.55 22.46 -7.16
CA GLU A 18 -5.23 21.85 -6.02
C GLU A 18 -5.25 22.81 -4.82
N GLN A 19 -4.10 23.38 -4.47
CA GLN A 19 -3.99 24.32 -3.36
C GLN A 19 -4.86 25.57 -3.56
N ARG A 20 -4.94 26.10 -4.78
CA ARG A 20 -5.86 27.22 -5.09
C ARG A 20 -7.34 26.84 -4.96
N LEU A 21 -7.72 25.62 -5.35
CA LEU A 21 -9.09 25.12 -5.15
C LEU A 21 -9.41 25.07 -3.65
N TRP A 22 -8.49 24.54 -2.85
CA TRP A 22 -8.60 24.52 -1.39
C TRP A 22 -8.70 25.92 -0.78
N GLU A 23 -7.84 26.86 -1.17
CA GLU A 23 -7.89 28.26 -0.71
C GLU A 23 -9.22 28.97 -1.07
N ALA A 24 -9.89 28.52 -2.14
CA ALA A 24 -11.22 28.99 -2.52
C ALA A 24 -12.37 28.31 -1.74
N GLY A 25 -12.07 27.45 -0.75
CA GLY A 25 -13.04 26.72 0.04
C GLY A 25 -13.70 25.55 -0.72
N LEU A 26 -12.99 24.98 -1.70
CA LEU A 26 -13.36 23.76 -2.41
C LEU A 26 -12.44 22.65 -1.93
N TYR A 27 -12.60 22.20 -0.69
CA TYR A 27 -11.74 21.19 -0.06
C TYR A 27 -12.18 19.76 -0.37
N GLU A 28 -13.44 19.57 -0.73
CA GLU A 28 -14.02 18.29 -1.08
C GLU A 28 -14.79 18.37 -2.40
N TRP A 29 -14.87 17.25 -3.13
CA TRP A 29 -15.64 17.15 -4.37
C TRP A 29 -17.08 17.65 -4.23
N ALA A 30 -17.75 17.36 -3.10
CA ALA A 30 -19.12 17.80 -2.83
C ALA A 30 -19.27 19.33 -2.75
N GLU A 31 -18.18 20.04 -2.45
CA GLU A 31 -18.16 21.50 -2.38
C GLU A 31 -17.85 22.15 -3.74
N PHE A 32 -17.39 21.35 -4.73
CA PHE A 32 -16.93 21.86 -6.00
C PHE A 32 -18.01 22.68 -6.70
N SER A 33 -17.63 23.87 -7.18
CA SER A 33 -18.54 24.78 -7.88
C SER A 33 -17.82 25.48 -9.03
N PRO A 34 -18.26 25.28 -10.28
CA PRO A 34 -17.68 25.93 -11.47
C PRO A 34 -17.55 27.44 -11.35
N LYS A 35 -18.50 28.09 -10.67
CA LYS A 35 -18.54 29.54 -10.49
C LYS A 35 -17.50 30.05 -9.49
N ARG A 36 -17.06 29.20 -8.55
CA ARG A 36 -16.10 29.56 -7.48
C ARG A 36 -14.69 29.06 -7.78
N ALA A 37 -14.55 28.05 -8.65
CA ALA A 37 -13.27 27.43 -8.94
C ALA A 37 -12.28 28.41 -9.60
N PRO A 38 -11.11 28.69 -9.00
CA PRO A 38 -10.08 29.58 -9.58
C PRO A 38 -9.27 28.89 -10.69
N VAL A 39 -9.95 28.25 -11.64
CA VAL A 39 -9.37 27.56 -12.79
C VAL A 39 -10.10 27.91 -14.09
N GLY A 40 -9.47 27.66 -15.24
CA GLY A 40 -10.08 27.95 -16.54
C GLY A 40 -11.19 26.95 -16.94
N PRO A 41 -12.09 27.31 -17.87
CA PRO A 41 -13.27 26.50 -18.23
C PRO A 41 -12.96 25.03 -18.55
N LYS A 42 -11.92 24.77 -19.35
CA LYS A 42 -11.50 23.42 -19.70
C LYS A 42 -11.11 22.57 -18.48
N THR A 43 -10.45 23.17 -17.49
CA THR A 43 -10.07 22.47 -16.26
C THR A 43 -11.28 22.26 -15.35
N THR A 44 -12.20 23.23 -15.30
CA THR A 44 -13.48 23.07 -14.60
C THR A 44 -14.26 21.88 -15.14
N GLU A 45 -14.45 21.79 -16.47
CA GLU A 45 -15.13 20.66 -17.12
C GLU A 45 -14.43 19.31 -16.83
N ALA A 46 -13.10 19.30 -16.85
CA ALA A 46 -12.32 18.10 -16.51
C ALA A 46 -12.51 17.67 -15.05
N ILE A 47 -12.61 18.63 -14.11
CA ILE A 47 -12.90 18.34 -12.70
C ILE A 47 -14.32 17.78 -12.55
N GLU A 48 -15.32 18.38 -13.21
CA GLU A 48 -16.70 17.88 -13.13
C GLU A 48 -16.83 16.45 -13.66
N SER A 49 -16.24 16.16 -14.83
CA SER A 49 -16.21 14.81 -15.41
C SER A 49 -15.52 13.83 -14.46
N PHE A 50 -14.35 14.21 -13.93
CA PHE A 50 -13.61 13.36 -13.01
C PHE A 50 -14.40 13.09 -11.73
N ILE A 51 -15.02 14.09 -11.10
CA ILE A 51 -15.82 13.89 -9.88
C ILE A 51 -16.96 12.90 -10.14
N SER A 52 -17.63 13.00 -11.30
CA SER A 52 -18.70 12.07 -11.67
C SER A 52 -18.17 10.63 -11.81
N GLU A 53 -17.06 10.43 -12.52
CA GLU A 53 -16.43 9.10 -12.69
C GLU A 53 -15.90 8.54 -11.36
N ALA A 54 -15.18 9.38 -10.62
CA ALA A 54 -14.52 9.02 -9.37
C ALA A 54 -15.50 8.74 -8.23
N SER A 55 -16.68 9.36 -8.24
CA SER A 55 -17.72 9.05 -7.25
C SER A 55 -18.24 7.62 -7.44
N VAL A 56 -18.47 7.20 -8.70
CA VAL A 56 -18.86 5.81 -9.00
C VAL A 56 -17.74 4.84 -8.63
N ALA A 57 -16.50 5.12 -9.05
CA ALA A 57 -15.36 4.27 -8.71
C ALA A 57 -15.15 4.15 -7.18
N LEU A 58 -15.41 5.23 -6.43
CA LEU A 58 -15.32 5.21 -4.98
C LEU A 58 -16.43 4.38 -4.33
N ASP A 59 -17.67 4.50 -4.80
CA ASP A 59 -18.81 3.71 -4.31
C ASP A 59 -18.59 2.21 -4.57
N ASP A 60 -17.94 1.87 -5.68
CA ASP A 60 -17.57 0.48 -6.04
C ASP A 60 -16.24 0.00 -5.42
N ALA A 61 -15.57 0.84 -4.60
CA ALA A 61 -14.24 0.59 -4.04
C ALA A 61 -13.15 0.25 -5.09
N ASP A 62 -13.28 0.75 -6.32
CA ASP A 62 -12.32 0.57 -7.41
C ASP A 62 -11.08 1.45 -7.20
N THR A 63 -10.15 0.94 -6.41
CA THR A 63 -8.85 1.57 -6.15
C THR A 63 -7.91 1.54 -7.35
N LYS A 64 -8.11 0.63 -8.33
CA LYS A 64 -7.30 0.58 -9.56
C LYS A 64 -7.57 1.79 -10.44
N PHE A 65 -8.81 2.27 -10.48
CA PHE A 65 -9.14 3.56 -11.09
C PHE A 65 -8.25 4.68 -10.54
N PHE A 66 -8.13 4.79 -9.22
CA PHE A 66 -7.33 5.85 -8.59
C PHE A 66 -5.82 5.66 -8.78
N GLN A 67 -5.31 4.43 -8.70
CA GLN A 67 -3.89 4.13 -8.97
C GLN A 67 -3.46 4.60 -10.36
N SER A 68 -4.34 4.45 -11.36
CA SER A 68 -4.05 4.87 -12.74
C SER A 68 -4.05 6.39 -12.95
N ARG A 69 -4.66 7.16 -12.04
CA ARG A 69 -4.86 8.62 -12.16
C ARG A 69 -3.98 9.43 -11.21
N LEU A 70 -3.66 8.89 -10.04
CA LEU A 70 -2.81 9.54 -9.05
C LEU A 70 -1.33 9.43 -9.42
N PRO A 71 -0.52 10.46 -9.12
CA PRO A 71 0.91 10.25 -8.94
C PRO A 71 1.16 9.15 -7.89
N SER A 72 2.14 8.29 -8.12
CA SER A 72 2.44 7.19 -7.17
C SER A 72 2.77 7.69 -5.76
N SER A 73 3.34 8.88 -5.65
CA SER A 73 3.64 9.55 -4.38
C SER A 73 2.40 10.02 -3.61
N GLU A 74 1.22 10.02 -4.23
CA GLU A 74 -0.04 10.51 -3.66
C GLU A 74 -1.05 9.38 -3.41
N LEU A 75 -0.67 8.13 -3.68
CA LEU A 75 -1.55 6.96 -3.45
C LEU A 75 -1.94 6.81 -1.98
N TRP A 76 -1.18 7.36 -1.04
CA TRP A 76 -1.55 7.37 0.39
C TRP A 76 -2.92 8.01 0.65
N ARG A 77 -3.42 8.88 -0.25
CA ARG A 77 -4.71 9.58 -0.11
C ARG A 77 -5.92 8.66 -0.21
N ILE A 78 -5.79 7.46 -0.80
CA ILE A 78 -6.87 6.47 -0.84
C ILE A 78 -6.98 5.66 0.47
N TYR A 79 -5.97 5.70 1.35
CA TYR A 79 -5.93 4.86 2.55
C TYR A 79 -7.17 5.02 3.43
N GLU A 80 -7.56 6.26 3.76
CA GLU A 80 -8.72 6.53 4.63
C GLU A 80 -10.07 6.12 4.00
N ASN A 81 -10.12 5.86 2.69
CA ASN A 81 -11.31 5.38 2.01
C ASN A 81 -11.51 3.87 2.17
N VAL A 82 -10.42 3.11 2.23
CA VAL A 82 -10.45 1.64 2.27
C VAL A 82 -9.78 1.08 3.53
N ARG A 83 -9.60 1.91 4.56
CA ARG A 83 -8.81 1.61 5.76
C ARG A 83 -9.21 0.30 6.45
N SER A 84 -10.51 0.00 6.55
CA SER A 84 -11.02 -1.23 7.16
C SER A 84 -10.67 -2.49 6.38
N GLU A 85 -10.40 -2.35 5.08
CA GLU A 85 -10.16 -3.44 4.13
C GLU A 85 -8.72 -3.44 3.59
N ALA A 86 -7.90 -2.46 3.97
CA ALA A 86 -6.50 -2.40 3.55
C ALA A 86 -5.73 -3.61 4.10
N LEU A 87 -4.97 -4.26 3.24
CA LEU A 87 -4.17 -5.45 3.56
C LEU A 87 -2.71 -5.04 3.78
N PHE A 88 -2.27 -5.07 5.02
CA PHE A 88 -0.86 -4.93 5.34
C PHE A 88 -0.17 -6.28 5.17
N PHE A 89 1.02 -6.30 4.58
CA PHE A 89 1.79 -7.53 4.44
C PHE A 89 3.30 -7.30 4.60
N ASP A 90 3.99 -8.37 4.97
CA ASP A 90 5.44 -8.45 5.12
C ASP A 90 5.90 -9.89 4.87
N ILE A 91 7.14 -10.07 4.41
CA ILE A 91 7.72 -11.40 4.14
C ILE A 91 8.95 -11.67 5.00
N GLU A 92 9.12 -12.94 5.35
CA GLU A 92 10.39 -13.45 5.88
C GLU A 92 11.08 -14.30 4.81
N THR A 93 12.41 -14.23 4.76
CA THR A 93 13.20 -14.86 3.69
C THR A 93 14.45 -15.51 4.24
N THR A 94 15.01 -16.48 3.51
CA THR A 94 16.31 -17.10 3.86
C THR A 94 17.53 -16.22 3.52
N GLY A 95 17.31 -15.01 2.99
CA GLY A 95 18.35 -14.07 2.57
C GLY A 95 17.80 -13.02 1.61
N LEU A 96 18.68 -12.17 1.06
CA LEU A 96 18.28 -10.92 0.40
C LEU A 96 18.21 -10.98 -1.14
N ASP A 97 18.50 -12.13 -1.76
CA ASP A 97 18.45 -12.30 -3.23
C ASP A 97 17.29 -13.20 -3.64
N ALA A 98 16.23 -12.63 -4.23
CA ALA A 98 15.03 -13.35 -4.65
C ALA A 98 15.29 -14.55 -5.58
N ARG A 99 16.41 -14.56 -6.31
CA ARG A 99 16.77 -15.66 -7.23
C ARG A 99 17.52 -16.80 -6.55
N ARG A 100 18.02 -16.58 -5.33
CA ARG A 100 18.87 -17.53 -4.59
C ARG A 100 18.28 -17.91 -3.23
N ASN A 101 17.42 -17.06 -2.71
CA ASN A 101 16.77 -17.20 -1.42
C ASN A 101 15.27 -17.39 -1.62
N THR A 102 14.64 -17.94 -0.59
CA THR A 102 13.24 -18.30 -0.64
C THR A 102 12.46 -17.63 0.47
N ILE A 103 11.17 -17.45 0.26
CA ILE A 103 10.24 -16.86 1.24
C ILE A 103 9.88 -17.93 2.27
N THR A 104 10.18 -17.74 3.54
CA THR A 104 9.82 -18.72 4.59
C THR A 104 8.39 -18.52 5.07
N THR A 105 7.98 -17.25 5.22
CA THR A 105 6.62 -16.90 5.62
C THR A 105 6.14 -15.62 4.94
N VAL A 106 4.83 -15.47 4.81
CA VAL A 106 4.18 -14.20 4.45
C VAL A 106 3.12 -13.92 5.50
N SER A 107 3.22 -12.77 6.16
CA SER A 107 2.24 -12.35 7.15
C SER A 107 1.35 -11.25 6.58
N PHE A 108 0.05 -11.37 6.84
CA PHE A 108 -0.98 -10.45 6.41
C PHE A 108 -1.73 -9.93 7.62
N TYR A 109 -2.07 -8.64 7.62
CA TYR A 109 -2.93 -8.02 8.62
C TYR A 109 -4.04 -7.23 7.93
N GLN A 110 -5.30 -7.57 8.22
CA GLN A 110 -6.49 -6.94 7.65
C GLN A 110 -7.64 -7.08 8.64
N GLY A 111 -8.46 -6.03 8.83
CA GLY A 111 -9.67 -6.12 9.65
C GLY A 111 -9.45 -6.48 11.14
N ASN A 112 -8.25 -6.23 11.68
CA ASN A 112 -7.78 -6.68 13.02
C ASN A 112 -7.42 -8.17 13.14
N ASP A 113 -7.39 -8.91 12.03
CA ASP A 113 -6.94 -10.29 12.01
C ASP A 113 -5.57 -10.39 11.36
N THR A 114 -4.72 -11.27 11.90
CA THR A 114 -3.41 -11.62 11.33
C THR A 114 -3.46 -13.04 10.79
N THR A 115 -3.04 -13.20 9.53
CA THR A 115 -2.86 -14.50 8.87
C THR A 115 -1.41 -14.65 8.45
N THR A 116 -0.73 -15.69 8.93
CA THR A 116 0.64 -16.00 8.50
C THR A 116 0.65 -17.29 7.70
N LEU A 117 1.09 -17.20 6.45
CA LEU A 117 1.30 -18.34 5.58
C LEU A 117 2.74 -18.83 5.73
N VAL A 118 2.93 -20.14 5.83
CA VAL A 118 4.24 -20.78 6.08
C VAL A 118 4.62 -21.66 4.90
N ARG A 119 5.88 -21.57 4.44
CA ARG A 119 6.43 -22.41 3.37
C ARG A 119 6.23 -23.90 3.68
N ASP A 120 5.90 -24.65 2.62
CA ASP A 120 5.65 -26.10 2.64
C ASP A 120 4.45 -26.55 3.50
N ASP A 121 3.63 -25.60 3.95
CA ASP A 121 2.36 -25.85 4.63
C ASP A 121 1.24 -25.05 3.96
N THR A 122 1.09 -23.77 4.31
CA THR A 122 -0.02 -22.92 3.86
C THR A 122 0.37 -21.90 2.78
N LEU A 123 1.67 -21.64 2.59
CA LEU A 123 2.18 -20.67 1.62
C LEU A 123 2.22 -21.24 0.20
N THR A 124 1.08 -21.18 -0.46
CA THR A 124 0.88 -21.58 -1.86
C THR A 124 0.65 -20.37 -2.76
N GLU A 125 0.89 -20.52 -4.07
CA GLU A 125 0.55 -19.48 -5.06
C GLU A 125 -0.94 -19.09 -4.99
N GLU A 126 -1.83 -20.08 -4.82
CA GLU A 126 -3.27 -19.86 -4.69
C GLU A 126 -3.61 -19.02 -3.46
N SER A 127 -3.04 -19.34 -2.30
CA SER A 127 -3.26 -18.57 -1.07
C SER A 127 -2.79 -17.12 -1.22
N LEU A 128 -1.62 -16.91 -1.83
CA LEU A 128 -1.12 -15.55 -2.13
C LEU A 128 -2.05 -14.79 -3.06
N ARG A 129 -2.45 -15.42 -4.18
CA ARG A 129 -3.36 -14.83 -5.16
C ARG A 129 -4.69 -14.44 -4.51
N THR A 130 -5.26 -15.29 -3.67
CA THR A 130 -6.50 -15.00 -2.94
C THR A 130 -6.34 -13.83 -1.98
N MET A 131 -5.27 -13.81 -1.18
CA MET A 131 -5.02 -12.72 -0.22
C MET A 131 -4.88 -11.37 -0.94
N PHE A 132 -4.06 -11.28 -1.99
CA PHE A 132 -3.83 -10.02 -2.70
C PHE A 132 -5.01 -9.57 -3.57
N ALA A 133 -5.74 -10.48 -4.21
CA ALA A 133 -6.85 -10.13 -5.10
C ALA A 133 -8.08 -9.58 -4.36
N ASN A 134 -8.28 -9.97 -3.10
CA ASN A 134 -9.40 -9.53 -2.27
C ASN A 134 -9.15 -8.18 -1.59
N ALA A 135 -7.93 -7.65 -1.66
CA ALA A 135 -7.59 -6.37 -1.04
C ALA A 135 -7.83 -5.21 -2.02
N PRO A 136 -8.56 -4.16 -1.63
CA PRO A 136 -8.61 -2.93 -2.42
C PRO A 136 -7.27 -2.18 -2.40
N LEU A 137 -6.48 -2.31 -1.34
CA LEU A 137 -5.18 -1.66 -1.23
C LEU A 137 -4.25 -2.56 -0.42
N ILE A 138 -3.05 -2.83 -0.95
CA ILE A 138 -2.00 -3.54 -0.23
C ILE A 138 -0.98 -2.54 0.29
N ILE A 139 -0.44 -2.81 1.48
CA ILE A 139 0.45 -1.90 2.20
C ILE A 139 1.63 -2.69 2.73
N SER A 140 2.84 -2.19 2.51
CA SER A 140 4.05 -2.75 3.13
C SER A 140 5.07 -1.66 3.39
N PHE A 141 6.20 -2.01 4.00
CA PHE A 141 7.32 -1.10 4.19
C PHE A 141 8.52 -1.57 3.35
N ASN A 142 8.91 -0.78 2.35
CA ASN A 142 9.94 -1.13 1.38
C ASN A 142 9.61 -2.35 0.49
N GLY A 143 8.36 -2.81 0.48
CA GLY A 143 8.00 -4.01 -0.27
C GLY A 143 7.94 -3.83 -1.77
N ALA A 144 7.86 -2.60 -2.30
CA ALA A 144 7.88 -2.40 -3.75
C ALA A 144 9.26 -2.74 -4.34
N GLN A 145 10.31 -2.66 -3.51
CA GLN A 145 11.69 -2.98 -3.91
C GLN A 145 12.18 -4.34 -3.41
N PHE A 146 11.47 -4.95 -2.45
CA PHE A 146 11.89 -6.19 -1.80
C PHE A 146 10.81 -7.25 -1.87
N ASP A 147 9.74 -7.09 -1.10
CA ASP A 147 8.70 -8.10 -0.89
C ASP A 147 8.01 -8.54 -2.19
N VAL A 148 7.54 -7.58 -2.99
CA VAL A 148 6.82 -7.84 -4.25
C VAL A 148 7.74 -8.60 -5.23
N PRO A 149 8.96 -8.11 -5.57
CA PRO A 149 9.88 -8.89 -6.41
C PRO A 149 10.19 -10.29 -5.89
N PHE A 150 10.28 -10.48 -4.56
CA PHE A 150 10.49 -11.79 -3.96
C PHE A 150 9.31 -12.72 -4.21
N ILE A 151 8.08 -12.23 -4.00
CA ILE A 151 6.86 -12.98 -4.22
C ILE A 151 6.75 -13.39 -5.69
N GLU A 152 6.84 -12.43 -6.62
CA GLU A 152 6.70 -12.69 -8.06
C GLU A 152 7.78 -13.65 -8.60
N THR A 153 8.99 -13.62 -8.00
CA THR A 153 10.08 -14.55 -8.38
C THR A 153 9.88 -15.96 -7.81
N ASN A 154 9.41 -16.08 -6.56
CA ASN A 154 9.25 -17.38 -5.88
C ASN A 154 7.93 -18.09 -6.24
N TYR A 155 6.91 -17.32 -6.59
CA TYR A 155 5.57 -17.75 -6.94
C TYR A 155 5.20 -17.00 -8.20
N SER A 156 5.06 -17.67 -9.34
CA SER A 156 4.78 -17.09 -10.67
C SER A 156 3.45 -16.33 -10.73
N LEU A 157 3.37 -15.23 -10.00
CA LEU A 157 2.21 -14.43 -9.66
C LEU A 157 2.59 -12.98 -9.91
N ASP A 158 1.72 -12.25 -10.60
CA ASP A 158 1.85 -10.80 -10.74
C ASP A 158 0.93 -10.11 -9.72
N ILE A 159 1.47 -9.16 -8.95
CA ILE A 159 0.68 -8.40 -7.97
C ILE A 159 0.17 -7.11 -8.62
N ASP A 160 -1.05 -7.17 -9.17
CA ASP A 160 -1.71 -6.04 -9.83
C ASP A 160 -2.56 -5.17 -8.88
N THR A 161 -2.59 -5.49 -7.59
CA THR A 161 -3.35 -4.74 -6.60
C THR A 161 -2.66 -3.41 -6.30
N PRO A 162 -3.40 -2.28 -6.17
CA PRO A 162 -2.79 -1.01 -5.80
C PRO A 162 -1.94 -1.12 -4.54
N HIS A 163 -0.69 -0.67 -4.63
CA HIS A 163 0.31 -0.86 -3.57
C HIS A 163 0.81 0.47 -3.00
N LEU A 164 0.52 0.67 -1.72
CA LEU A 164 1.08 1.76 -0.92
C LEU A 164 2.32 1.27 -0.14
N ASP A 165 3.51 1.56 -0.67
CA ASP A 165 4.75 1.34 0.07
C ASP A 165 5.04 2.54 0.99
N LEU A 166 4.94 2.29 2.31
CA LEU A 166 5.08 3.29 3.37
C LEU A 166 6.45 3.98 3.40
N ARG A 167 7.48 3.39 2.79
CA ARG A 167 8.80 4.01 2.69
C ARG A 167 8.74 5.38 2.01
N TYR A 168 7.90 5.54 0.98
CA TYR A 168 7.82 6.78 0.22
C TYR A 168 7.09 7.91 0.98
N PRO A 169 5.88 7.70 1.53
CA PRO A 169 5.24 8.68 2.40
C PRO A 169 6.10 9.06 3.62
N CYS A 170 6.75 8.08 4.27
CA CYS A 170 7.67 8.37 5.39
C CYS A 170 8.78 9.33 4.96
N LYS A 171 9.41 9.07 3.81
CA LYS A 171 10.46 9.93 3.29
C LYS A 171 9.98 11.36 3.01
N GLN A 172 8.74 11.54 2.52
CA GLN A 172 8.17 12.87 2.27
C GLN A 172 8.05 13.71 3.54
N VAL A 173 7.81 13.08 4.69
CA VAL A 173 7.73 13.75 6.01
C VAL A 173 9.03 13.67 6.81
N ASN A 174 10.16 13.40 6.15
CA ASN A 174 11.50 13.25 6.75
C ASN A 174 11.65 12.12 7.78
N LEU A 175 10.77 11.12 7.75
CA LEU A 175 10.95 9.86 8.48
C LEU A 175 11.80 8.92 7.62
N THR A 176 13.05 8.71 8.02
CA THR A 176 14.05 7.97 7.26
C THR A 176 14.73 6.88 8.09
N GLY A 177 15.32 5.89 7.43
CA GLY A 177 15.91 4.71 8.07
C GLY A 177 15.05 3.46 7.91
N GLY A 178 15.33 2.44 8.71
CA GLY A 178 14.52 1.22 8.75
C GLY A 178 13.23 1.40 9.56
N LEU A 179 12.27 0.49 9.38
CA LEU A 179 10.97 0.54 10.04
C LEU A 179 11.08 0.70 11.56
N LYS A 180 11.98 -0.06 12.22
CA LYS A 180 12.24 0.05 13.66
C LYS A 180 12.64 1.47 14.11
N SER A 181 13.47 2.16 13.32
CA SER A 181 13.88 3.53 13.63
C SER A 181 12.73 4.52 13.46
N ILE A 182 11.89 4.31 12.42
CA ILE A 182 10.72 5.15 12.16
C ILE A 182 9.67 4.96 13.25
N GLU A 183 9.36 3.73 13.65
CA GLU A 183 8.44 3.42 14.76
C GLU A 183 8.84 4.14 16.05
N GLN A 184 10.12 4.08 16.42
CA GLN A 184 10.63 4.81 17.58
C GLN A 184 10.46 6.33 17.44
N ALA A 185 10.75 6.88 16.25
CA ALA A 185 10.60 8.31 15.99
C ALA A 185 9.14 8.79 16.10
N VAL A 186 8.16 7.91 15.84
CA VAL A 186 6.73 8.22 15.96
C VAL A 186 6.10 7.73 17.27
N GLY A 187 6.89 7.17 18.19
CA GLY A 187 6.43 6.73 19.51
C GLY A 187 5.68 5.39 19.54
N ILE A 188 5.87 4.55 18.52
CA ILE A 188 5.36 3.17 18.50
C ILE A 188 6.36 2.27 19.22
N SER A 189 5.91 1.63 20.29
CA SER A 189 6.66 0.58 21.00
C SER A 189 6.20 -0.81 20.53
N ARG A 190 7.15 -1.74 20.41
CA ARG A 190 6.86 -3.16 20.23
C ARG A 190 6.83 -3.83 21.60
N ASP A 191 5.76 -4.57 21.92
CA ASP A 191 5.62 -5.29 23.19
C ASP A 191 6.46 -6.57 23.25
N LEU A 192 6.97 -7.04 22.11
CA LEU A 192 7.84 -8.21 21.99
C LEU A 192 9.21 -7.78 21.47
N GLU A 193 10.27 -8.43 21.97
CA GLU A 193 11.57 -8.42 21.30
C GLU A 193 11.35 -9.00 19.91
N ALA A 194 11.41 -8.14 18.89
CA ALA A 194 11.33 -8.58 17.51
C ALA A 194 12.50 -9.53 17.25
N VAL A 195 12.19 -10.77 16.89
CA VAL A 195 13.12 -11.69 16.24
C VAL A 195 13.74 -10.91 15.10
N ASP A 196 15.06 -10.73 15.11
CA ASP A 196 15.71 -10.01 14.02
C ASP A 196 15.69 -10.87 12.75
N GLY A 197 15.83 -10.26 11.58
CA GLY A 197 15.79 -11.02 10.32
C GLY A 197 16.86 -12.12 10.21
N ARG A 198 17.95 -12.07 10.98
CA ARG A 198 18.96 -13.14 11.02
C ARG A 198 18.52 -14.27 11.95
N ASP A 199 17.87 -13.94 13.06
CA ASP A 199 17.27 -14.90 13.97
C ASP A 199 16.14 -15.65 13.27
N ALA A 200 15.32 -14.98 12.45
CA ALA A 200 14.29 -15.62 11.64
C ALA A 200 14.87 -16.67 10.68
N VAL A 201 15.96 -16.35 9.98
CA VAL A 201 16.69 -17.29 9.12
C VAL A 201 17.23 -18.48 9.92
N ARG A 202 17.83 -18.23 11.08
CA ARG A 202 18.36 -19.30 11.94
C ARG A 202 17.24 -20.22 12.43
N LEU A 203 16.13 -19.67 12.89
CA LEU A 203 14.96 -20.41 13.38
C LEU A 203 14.34 -21.25 12.26
N TRP A 204 14.28 -20.73 11.03
CA TRP A 204 13.85 -21.51 9.86
C TRP A 204 14.71 -22.75 9.63
N TYR A 205 16.03 -22.60 9.62
CA TYR A 205 16.92 -23.76 9.44
C TYR A 205 16.87 -24.76 10.60
N GLN A 206 16.48 -24.33 11.81
CA GLN A 206 16.22 -25.25 12.92
C GLN A 206 14.92 -26.03 12.69
N TYR A 207 13.86 -25.32 12.29
CA TYR A 207 12.58 -25.93 11.93
C TYR A 207 12.71 -26.96 10.80
N GLU A 208 13.45 -26.66 9.73
CA GLU A 208 13.68 -27.62 8.63
C GLU A 208 14.37 -28.89 9.12
N ARG A 209 15.43 -28.76 9.93
CA ARG A 209 16.17 -29.92 10.45
C ARG A 209 15.32 -30.82 11.34
N GLU A 210 14.47 -30.21 12.17
CA GLU A 210 13.59 -30.97 13.07
C GLU A 210 12.46 -31.70 12.31
N ASN A 211 12.07 -31.19 11.13
CA ASN A 211 11.10 -31.86 10.26
C ASN A 211 11.73 -32.91 9.31
N ASP A 212 13.02 -32.81 9.00
CA ASP A 212 13.76 -33.82 8.22
C ASP A 212 14.04 -35.12 9.01
N ASP A 213 13.92 -35.10 10.34
CA ASP A 213 14.20 -36.22 11.25
C ASP A 213 12.99 -37.18 11.48
N PHE A 214 11.93 -37.11 10.66
CA PHE A 214 10.71 -37.94 10.75
C PHE A 214 10.39 -38.77 9.50
#